data_AF-A0A965GWN2-F1
#
_entry.id   AF-A0A965GWN2-F1
#
_cell.length_a   1.000
_cell.length_b   1.000
_cell.length_c   1.000
_cell.angle_alpha   90.00
_cell.angle_beta   90.00
_cell.angle_gamma   90.00
#
_symmetry.space_group_name_H-M   'P 1'
#
loop_
_entity.id
_entity.type
_entity.pdbx_description
1 polymer ?
#
loop_
_entity_poly.entity_id
_entity_poly.type
_entity_poly.pdbx_seq_one_letter_code
_entity_poly.pdbx_strand_id
1 'polypeptide(L)'
;MPYNVIVSMRWQPGQILRVRPISRLGHSRTPGFIEGKIGRVVRDWGDFPDPEELARGNQSAPLVGVYLLEFDPSELWPQKGVRHEHRVLVDVFSPNLEPL
;
A
#
# COMPACT_ATOMS: atom_id res chain seq x y z
N MET A 1 -16.13 4.92 25.28
CA MET A 1 -14.79 5.54 25.20
C MET A 1 -14.69 6.19 23.82
N PRO A 2 -14.69 7.52 23.68
CA PRO A 2 -14.50 8.11 22.36
C PRO A 2 -13.03 7.94 22.00
N TYR A 3 -12.74 7.15 20.97
CA TYR A 3 -11.40 7.13 20.39
C TYR A 3 -11.11 8.54 19.86
N ASN A 4 -9.97 9.12 20.26
CA ASN A 4 -9.42 10.29 19.57
C ASN A 4 -9.14 9.88 18.12
N VAL A 5 -10.03 10.24 17.21
CA VAL A 5 -9.80 10.10 15.78
C VAL A 5 -8.79 11.16 15.40
N ILE A 6 -7.50 10.81 15.37
CA ILE A 6 -6.56 11.57 14.57
C ILE A 6 -6.98 11.29 13.13
N VAL A 7 -7.69 12.23 12.52
CA VAL A 7 -7.99 12.21 11.09
C VAL A 7 -6.65 12.34 10.38
N SER A 8 -6.02 11.21 10.07
CA SER A 8 -4.85 11.21 9.20
C SER A 8 -5.31 11.66 7.81
N MET A 9 -4.50 12.48 7.15
CA MET A 9 -4.76 12.83 5.75
C MET A 9 -4.88 11.54 4.94
N ARG A 10 -6.07 11.32 4.37
CA ARG A 10 -6.34 10.17 3.51
C ARG A 10 -5.86 10.45 2.10
N TRP A 11 -5.20 9.46 1.50
CA TRP A 11 -4.86 9.60 0.10
C TRP A 11 -6.10 9.48 -0.78
N GLN A 12 -6.15 10.30 -1.81
CA GLN A 12 -7.29 10.41 -2.70
C GLN A 12 -7.04 9.63 -4.00
N PRO A 13 -8.09 9.07 -4.63
CA PRO A 13 -7.98 8.55 -5.98
C PRO A 13 -7.31 9.54 -6.92
N GLY A 14 -6.36 9.04 -7.72
CA GLY A 14 -5.52 9.84 -8.62
C GLY A 14 -4.19 10.29 -8.02
N GLN A 15 -4.01 10.25 -6.70
CA GLN A 15 -2.71 10.57 -6.10
C GLN A 15 -1.65 9.54 -6.49
N ILE A 16 -0.42 10.03 -6.69
CA ILE A 16 0.74 9.20 -6.98
C ILE A 16 1.53 9.04 -5.67
N LEU A 17 1.81 7.79 -5.32
CA LEU A 17 2.53 7.42 -4.10
C LEU A 17 3.65 6.45 -4.46
N ARG A 18 4.67 6.42 -3.59
CA ARG A 18 5.69 5.37 -3.62
C ARG A 18 5.35 4.33 -2.56
N VAL A 19 5.52 3.06 -2.92
CA VAL A 19 5.61 1.98 -1.94
C VAL A 19 6.99 2.04 -1.33
N ARG A 20 7.07 2.13 -0.01
CA ARG A 20 8.34 2.27 0.70
C ARG A 20 9.30 1.13 0.32
N PRO A 21 10.59 1.40 0.06
CA PRO A 21 11.59 0.38 -0.27
C PRO A 21 12.10 -0.31 1.00
N ILE A 22 11.18 -0.81 1.82
CA ILE A 22 11.51 -1.42 3.12
C ILE A 22 11.16 -2.90 3.05
N SER A 23 12.20 -3.72 2.86
CA SER A 23 12.07 -5.15 3.05
C SER A 23 11.92 -5.43 4.54
N ARG A 24 10.69 -5.72 4.97
CA ARG A 24 10.38 -5.97 6.37
C ARG A 24 10.74 -7.41 6.75
N LEU A 25 11.44 -7.56 7.88
CA LEU A 25 11.61 -8.86 8.53
C LEU A 25 10.27 -9.27 9.17
N GLY A 26 9.76 -10.44 8.83
CA GLY A 26 8.52 -11.00 9.36
C GLY A 26 7.37 -11.00 8.35
N HIS A 27 6.12 -11.04 8.85
CA HIS A 27 4.95 -11.02 7.99
C HIS A 27 4.75 -9.64 7.36
N SER A 28 4.58 -9.61 6.04
CA SER A 28 4.17 -8.42 5.29
C SER A 28 3.15 -8.84 4.24
N ARG A 29 2.15 -7.99 4.03
CA ARG A 29 1.17 -8.13 2.93
C ARG A 29 1.58 -7.38 1.67
N THR A 30 2.63 -6.55 1.76
CA THR A 30 3.19 -5.81 0.62
C THR A 30 4.11 -6.73 -0.17
N PRO A 31 3.81 -7.06 -1.44
CA PRO A 31 4.67 -7.92 -2.23
C PRO A 31 6.01 -7.25 -2.56
N GLY A 32 7.11 -8.02 -2.51
CA GLY A 32 8.44 -7.48 -2.78
C GLY A 32 8.63 -6.85 -4.16
N PHE A 33 7.86 -7.28 -5.18
CA PHE A 33 7.97 -6.73 -6.54
C PHE A 33 7.45 -5.30 -6.69
N ILE A 34 6.69 -4.79 -5.71
CA ILE A 34 6.22 -3.39 -5.68
C ILE A 34 7.02 -2.51 -4.73
N GLU A 35 7.97 -3.05 -3.95
CA GLU A 35 8.80 -2.23 -3.04
C GLU A 35 9.63 -1.21 -3.82
N GLY A 36 9.59 0.06 -3.38
CA GLY A 36 10.25 1.19 -4.05
C GLY A 36 9.56 1.71 -5.31
N LYS A 37 8.51 1.04 -5.77
CA LYS A 37 7.79 1.35 -7.02
C LYS A 37 6.75 2.45 -6.83
N ILE A 38 6.49 3.17 -7.90
CA ILE A 38 5.51 4.25 -7.95
C ILE A 38 4.17 3.73 -8.46
N GLY A 39 3.10 3.96 -7.71
CA GLY A 39 1.74 3.56 -8.07
C GLY A 39 0.76 4.72 -7.95
N ARG A 40 -0.38 4.60 -8.64
CA ARG A 40 -1.48 5.57 -8.58
C ARG A 40 -2.62 5.01 -7.74
N VAL A 41 -3.14 5.79 -6.80
CA VAL A 41 -4.33 5.43 -6.03
C VAL A 41 -5.53 5.33 -6.96
N VAL A 42 -6.17 4.17 -6.97
CA VAL A 42 -7.45 3.94 -7.66
C VAL A 42 -8.61 4.05 -6.68
N ARG A 43 -8.43 3.54 -5.47
CA ARG A 43 -9.49 3.47 -4.46
C ARG A 43 -8.92 3.47 -3.05
N ASP A 44 -9.63 4.13 -2.14
CA ASP A 44 -9.48 3.98 -0.69
C ASP A 44 -10.56 3.00 -0.20
N TRP A 45 -10.14 1.92 0.46
CA TRP A 45 -11.05 0.88 0.98
C TRP A 45 -11.55 1.14 2.40
N GLY A 46 -11.04 2.16 3.10
CA GLY A 46 -11.29 2.33 4.53
C GLY A 46 -10.11 1.89 5.39
N ASP A 47 -10.34 1.84 6.70
CA ASP A 47 -9.33 1.39 7.65
C ASP A 47 -9.57 -0.07 8.05
N PHE A 48 -8.48 -0.83 8.14
CA PHE A 48 -8.45 -2.22 8.56
C PHE A 48 -7.36 -2.42 9.62
N PRO A 49 -7.48 -3.43 10.51
CA PRO A 49 -6.42 -3.71 11.47
C PRO A 49 -5.08 -3.99 10.78
N ASP A 50 -3.99 -3.43 11.30
CA ASP A 50 -2.64 -3.64 10.75
C ASP A 50 -2.29 -5.14 10.75
N PRO A 51 -2.06 -5.75 9.57
CA PRO A 51 -1.79 -7.17 9.46
C PRO A 51 -0.44 -7.57 10.07
N GLU A 52 0.54 -6.65 10.13
CA GLU A 52 1.84 -6.93 10.74
C GLU A 52 1.72 -7.01 12.26
N GLU A 53 0.91 -6.14 12.87
CA GLU A 53 0.62 -6.18 14.30
C GLU A 53 -0.23 -7.40 14.67
N LEU A 54 -1.23 -7.73 13.86
CA LEU A 54 -2.01 -8.96 14.02
C LEU A 54 -1.11 -10.20 13.96
N ALA A 55 -0.16 -10.26 13.03
CA ALA A 55 0.78 -11.37 12.92
C ALA A 55 1.72 -11.50 14.13
N ARG A 56 1.96 -10.41 14.87
CA ARG A 56 2.69 -10.41 16.15
C ARG A 56 1.80 -10.76 17.36
N GLY A 57 0.52 -11.03 17.14
CA GLY A 57 -0.45 -11.38 18.20
C GLY A 57 -1.09 -10.18 18.90
N ASN A 58 -0.88 -8.96 18.39
CA ASN A 58 -1.52 -7.77 18.94
C ASN A 58 -3.00 -7.71 18.53
N GLN A 59 -3.89 -8.21 19.40
CA GLN A 59 -5.34 -8.20 19.16
C GLN A 59 -5.96 -6.79 19.17
N SER A 60 -5.22 -5.78 19.63
CA SER A 60 -5.60 -4.37 19.59
C SER A 60 -4.83 -3.61 18.50
N ALA A 61 -4.51 -4.30 17.40
CA ALA A 61 -3.81 -3.72 16.27
C ALA A 61 -4.50 -2.41 15.82
N PRO A 62 -3.73 -1.34 15.56
CA PRO A 62 -4.28 -0.09 15.10
C PRO A 62 -4.97 -0.28 13.74
N LEU A 63 -6.02 0.49 13.50
CA LEU A 63 -6.64 0.57 12.19
C LEU A 63 -5.79 1.47 11.29
N VAL A 64 -5.47 1.00 10.09
CA VAL A 64 -4.70 1.74 9.09
C VAL A 64 -5.40 1.66 7.73
N GLY A 65 -5.27 2.72 6.92
CA GLY A 65 -5.94 2.80 5.63
C GLY A 65 -5.42 1.76 4.63
N VAL A 66 -6.30 1.20 3.81
CA VAL A 66 -5.96 0.28 2.73
C VAL A 66 -6.31 0.89 1.38
N TYR A 67 -5.36 0.92 0.47
CA TYR A 67 -5.48 1.61 -0.80
C TYR A 67 -5.20 0.65 -1.95
N LEU A 68 -6.08 0.66 -2.95
CA LEU A 68 -5.84 -0.02 -4.23
C LEU A 68 -4.91 0.85 -5.06
N LEU A 69 -3.68 0.39 -5.28
CA LEU A 69 -2.73 1.03 -6.18
C LEU A 69 -2.73 0.34 -7.54
N GLU A 70 -2.71 1.14 -8.58
CA GLU A 70 -2.47 0.72 -9.95
C GLU A 70 -1.02 1.02 -10.34
N PHE A 71 -0.35 0.02 -10.91
CA PHE A 71 1.02 0.11 -11.42
C PHE A 71 1.05 -0.13 -12.92
N ASP A 72 1.90 0.64 -13.60
CA ASP A 72 2.31 0.31 -14.97
C ASP A 72 3.27 -0.90 -14.90
N PRO A 73 3.05 -1.96 -15.69
CA PRO A 73 3.95 -3.11 -15.71
C PRO A 73 5.42 -2.75 -16.01
N SER A 74 5.71 -1.65 -16.70
CA SER A 74 7.09 -1.19 -16.95
C SER A 74 7.77 -0.62 -15.72
N GLU A 75 7.02 -0.08 -14.77
CA GLU A 75 7.53 0.35 -13.46
C GLU A 75 7.96 -0.89 -12.65
N LEU A 76 7.15 -1.96 -12.70
CA LEU A 76 7.40 -3.19 -11.97
C LEU A 76 8.54 -4.01 -12.58
N TRP A 77 8.51 -4.19 -13.91
CA TRP A 77 9.44 -5.03 -14.66
C TRP A 77 9.97 -4.27 -15.89
N PRO A 78 11.17 -3.68 -15.84
CA PRO A 78 11.71 -2.85 -16.92
C PRO A 78 12.25 -3.64 -18.13
N GLN A 79 11.61 -4.74 -18.50
CA GLN A 79 12.07 -5.62 -19.59
C GLN A 79 11.50 -5.20 -20.96
N LYS A 80 12.21 -5.50 -22.05
CA LYS A 80 11.68 -5.31 -23.41
C LYS A 80 10.46 -6.20 -23.65
N GLY A 81 9.40 -5.63 -24.24
CA GLY A 81 8.20 -6.36 -24.67
C GLY A 81 7.06 -6.40 -23.64
N VAL A 82 7.19 -5.65 -22.53
CA VAL A 82 6.11 -5.48 -21.56
C VAL A 82 4.90 -4.82 -22.23
N ARG A 83 3.72 -5.45 -22.09
CA ARG A 83 2.47 -4.91 -22.63
C ARG A 83 1.95 -3.79 -21.73
N HIS A 84 1.94 -2.57 -22.25
CA HIS A 84 1.47 -1.37 -21.55
C HIS A 84 -0.07 -1.27 -21.45
N GLU A 85 -0.80 -2.14 -22.15
CA GLU A 85 -2.26 -2.22 -22.08
C GLU A 85 -2.78 -2.84 -20.77
N HIS A 86 -1.90 -3.52 -20.03
CA HIS A 86 -2.25 -4.13 -18.76
C HIS A 86 -1.89 -3.23 -17.58
N ARG A 87 -2.59 -3.47 -16.48
CA ARG A 87 -2.39 -2.80 -15.20
C ARG A 87 -2.33 -3.85 -14.10
N VAL A 88 -1.41 -3.67 -13.17
CA VAL A 88 -1.32 -4.49 -11.97
C VAL A 88 -1.93 -3.70 -10.84
N LEU A 89 -2.96 -4.27 -10.21
CA LEU A 89 -3.61 -3.64 -9.06
C LEU A 89 -3.26 -4.41 -7.79
N VAL A 90 -2.85 -3.69 -6.75
CA VAL A 90 -2.46 -4.27 -5.46
C VAL A 90 -3.05 -3.44 -4.32
N ASP A 91 -3.65 -4.11 -3.35
CA ASP A 91 -4.06 -3.49 -2.09
C ASP A 91 -2.83 -3.29 -1.19
N VAL A 92 -2.57 -2.04 -0.79
CA VAL A 92 -1.42 -1.67 0.04
C VAL A 92 -1.89 -0.91 1.28
N PHE A 93 -1.40 -1.34 2.44
CA PHE A 93 -1.67 -0.70 3.72
C PHE A 93 -0.85 0.59 3.87
N SER A 94 -1.43 1.61 4.48
CA SER A 94 -0.84 2.96 4.58
C SER A 94 0.56 3.05 5.20
N PRO A 95 0.95 2.23 6.18
CA PRO A 95 2.32 2.28 6.71
C PRO A 95 3.40 1.93 5.69
N ASN A 96 3.02 1.33 4.55
CA ASN A 96 3.91 0.95 3.46
C ASN A 96 3.92 1.98 2.31
N LEU A 97 3.24 3.12 2.47
CA LEU A 97 3.14 4.16 1.46
C LEU A 97 3.80 5.46 1.95
N GLU A 98 4.34 6.21 1.00
CA GLU A 98 4.89 7.54 1.20
C GLU A 98 4.57 8.46 0.00
N PRO A 99 4.42 9.78 0.23
CA PRO A 99 4.31 10.73 -0.87
C PRO A 99 5.60 10.71 -1.71
N LEU A 100 5.47 11.06 -2.99
CA LEU A 100 6.62 11.27 -3.88
C LEU A 100 7.43 12.51 -3.50
#